data_AF-A0A5N6TF58-F1
#
_entry.id   AF-A0A5N6TF58-F1
#
_cell.length_a   1.000
_cell.length_b   1.000
_cell.length_c   1.000
_cell.angle_alpha   90.00
_cell.angle_beta   90.00
_cell.angle_gamma   90.00
#
_symmetry.space_group_name_H-M   'P 1'
#
loop_
_entity.id
_entity.type
_entity.pdbx_description
1 polymer ?
#
loop_
_entity_poly.entity_id
_entity_poly.type
_entity_poly.pdbx_seq_one_letter_code
_entity_poly.pdbx_strand_id
1 'polypeptide(L)'
;MKITLFLLTATSLASARHITRDTPQDLQGRGEAYTDCIMKLTDNAEAKITQNIPDATECIQNFKLDFTDCLQMYTDEAGEERAGHMVNCFNDKRADLGACMKSVGIREDEQAEVFGYLVEDLQDGLSLDPAVGCAGLA
;
A
#
# COMPACT_ATOMS: atom_id res chain seq x y z
N MET A 1 -0.17 -51.48 44.26
CA MET A 1 -0.36 -50.83 42.95
C MET A 1 -1.25 -49.62 43.12
N LYS A 2 -0.75 -48.42 42.83
CA LYS A 2 -1.52 -47.18 42.72
C LYS A 2 -0.92 -46.40 41.56
N ILE A 3 -1.69 -46.27 40.48
CA ILE A 3 -1.37 -45.44 39.32
C ILE A 3 -1.80 -44.03 39.70
N THR A 4 -0.90 -43.05 39.58
CA THR A 4 -1.24 -41.64 39.73
C THR A 4 -0.90 -40.95 38.42
N LEU A 5 -1.95 -40.42 37.79
CA LEU A 5 -1.95 -39.76 36.49
C LEU A 5 -1.05 -38.52 36.48
N PHE A 6 -0.34 -38.35 35.36
CA PHE A 6 0.21 -37.08 34.90
C PHE A 6 -0.92 -36.06 34.69
N LEU A 7 -0.79 -34.89 35.29
CA LEU A 7 -1.53 -33.69 34.88
C LEU A 7 -0.51 -32.61 34.53
N LEU A 8 -0.34 -32.43 33.22
CA LEU A 8 0.29 -31.28 32.58
C LEU A 8 -0.56 -30.04 32.85
N THR A 9 -0.09 -29.11 33.67
CA THR A 9 -0.64 -27.75 33.72
C THR A 9 0.31 -26.83 32.97
N ALA A 10 0.02 -26.65 31.69
CA ALA A 10 0.50 -25.52 30.92
C ALA A 10 -0.17 -24.25 31.46
N THR A 11 0.62 -23.30 31.94
CA THR A 11 0.20 -21.91 32.10
C THR A 11 1.30 -21.01 31.56
N SER A 12 1.50 -21.03 30.25
CA SER A 12 2.05 -19.89 29.53
C SER A 12 0.94 -18.85 29.39
N LEU A 13 0.86 -17.94 30.37
CA LEU A 13 0.05 -16.72 30.29
C LEU A 13 0.94 -15.53 30.64
N ALA A 14 1.41 -14.81 29.63
CA ALA A 14 1.75 -13.39 29.73
C ALA A 14 2.19 -12.83 28.37
N SER A 15 1.21 -12.59 27.49
CA SER A 15 1.24 -11.44 26.60
C SER A 15 -0.18 -11.19 26.11
N ALA A 16 -0.99 -10.64 27.00
CA ALA A 16 -2.16 -9.88 26.60
C ALA A 16 -1.65 -8.61 25.90
N ARG A 17 -1.36 -8.70 24.59
CA ARG A 17 -1.45 -7.52 23.73
C ARG A 17 -2.94 -7.22 23.62
N HIS A 18 -3.30 -6.01 24.04
CA HIS A 18 -4.63 -5.45 23.94
C HIS A 18 -5.01 -5.40 22.45
N ILE A 19 -5.71 -6.41 21.95
CA ILE A 19 -6.38 -6.34 20.65
C ILE A 19 -7.69 -5.59 20.95
N THR A 20 -7.67 -4.28 20.80
CA THR A 20 -8.90 -3.51 20.61
C THR A 20 -9.61 -4.12 19.41
N ARG A 21 -10.77 -4.70 19.67
CA ARG A 21 -11.59 -5.34 18.64
C ARG A 21 -12.31 -4.22 17.89
N ASP A 22 -11.72 -3.76 16.79
CA ASP A 22 -12.32 -2.73 15.94
C ASP A 22 -13.71 -3.18 15.50
N THR A 23 -14.69 -2.27 15.58
CA THR A 23 -16.05 -2.60 15.15
C THR A 23 -16.13 -2.57 13.62
N PRO A 24 -17.04 -3.32 12.99
CA PRO A 24 -17.16 -3.33 11.53
C PRO A 24 -17.42 -1.94 10.91
N GLN A 25 -18.06 -1.02 11.65
CA GLN A 25 -18.29 0.36 11.19
C GLN A 25 -17.01 1.20 11.23
N ASP A 26 -16.15 0.98 12.24
CA ASP A 26 -14.85 1.61 12.28
C ASP A 26 -13.99 1.10 11.12
N LEU A 27 -13.94 -0.22 10.89
CA LEU A 27 -13.21 -0.82 9.75
C LEU A 27 -13.61 -0.22 8.40
N GLN A 28 -14.91 -0.04 8.15
CA GLN A 28 -15.38 0.53 6.89
C GLN A 28 -14.93 1.99 6.69
N GLY A 29 -15.01 2.83 7.73
CA GLY A 29 -14.55 4.23 7.65
C GLY A 29 -13.04 4.35 7.50
N ARG A 30 -12.28 3.42 8.11
CA ARG A 30 -10.82 3.32 7.96
C ARG A 30 -10.43 2.94 6.52
N GLY A 31 -11.14 1.97 5.94
CA GLY A 31 -10.90 1.53 4.56
C GLY A 31 -11.21 2.59 3.50
N GLU A 32 -12.27 3.38 3.70
CA GLU A 32 -12.60 4.52 2.84
C GLU A 32 -11.50 5.61 2.90
N ALA A 33 -11.09 6.02 4.11
CA ALA A 33 -10.04 7.03 4.29
C ALA A 33 -8.71 6.59 3.65
N TYR A 34 -8.34 5.32 3.81
CA TYR A 34 -7.15 4.77 3.17
C TYR A 34 -7.26 4.79 1.65
N THR A 35 -8.38 4.35 1.09
CA THR A 35 -8.63 4.34 -0.37
C THR A 35 -8.54 5.75 -0.96
N ASP A 36 -9.19 6.73 -0.33
CA ASP A 36 -9.17 8.12 -0.78
C ASP A 36 -7.75 8.71 -0.78
N CYS A 37 -6.95 8.36 0.24
CA CYS A 37 -5.56 8.77 0.33
C CYS A 37 -4.71 8.18 -0.81
N ILE A 38 -4.83 6.88 -1.08
CA ILE A 38 -4.13 6.21 -2.19
C ILE A 38 -4.50 6.83 -3.53
N MET A 39 -5.80 7.02 -3.78
CA MET A 39 -6.29 7.63 -5.01
C MET A 39 -5.68 9.02 -5.21
N LYS A 40 -5.73 9.87 -4.18
CA LYS A 40 -5.17 11.23 -4.24
C LYS A 40 -3.67 11.23 -4.53
N LEU A 41 -2.89 10.32 -3.94
CA LEU A 41 -1.46 10.20 -4.25
C LEU A 41 -1.29 9.80 -5.72
N THR A 42 -1.93 8.73 -6.16
CA THR A 42 -1.79 8.28 -7.55
C THR A 42 -2.26 9.32 -8.59
N ASP A 43 -3.28 10.13 -8.27
CA ASP A 43 -3.73 11.26 -9.10
C ASP A 43 -2.65 12.33 -9.24
N ASN A 44 -1.91 12.64 -8.17
CA ASN A 44 -0.84 13.63 -8.19
C ASN A 44 0.34 13.17 -9.06
N ALA A 45 0.79 11.92 -8.88
CA ALA A 45 1.79 11.32 -9.76
C ALA A 45 1.33 11.30 -11.21
N GLU A 46 0.11 10.85 -11.48
CA GLU A 46 -0.46 10.81 -12.84
C GLU A 46 -0.43 12.20 -13.48
N ALA A 47 -0.90 13.23 -12.77
CA ALA A 47 -0.92 14.59 -13.27
C ALA A 47 0.50 15.13 -13.57
N LYS A 48 1.44 14.90 -12.65
CA LYS A 48 2.84 15.33 -12.79
C LYS A 48 3.52 14.62 -13.96
N ILE A 49 3.31 13.32 -14.12
CA ILE A 49 3.87 12.52 -15.21
C ILE A 49 3.25 12.92 -16.54
N THR A 50 1.93 13.02 -16.63
CA THR A 50 1.21 13.42 -17.85
C THR A 50 1.64 14.81 -18.34
N GLN A 51 1.96 15.71 -17.42
CA GLN A 51 2.45 17.04 -17.76
C GLN A 51 3.87 17.03 -18.34
N ASN A 52 4.78 16.24 -17.75
CA ASN A 52 6.21 16.28 -18.11
C ASN A 52 6.57 15.27 -19.21
N ILE A 53 5.89 14.12 -19.24
CA ILE A 53 6.14 12.99 -20.14
C ILE A 53 4.79 12.49 -20.67
N PRO A 54 4.14 13.24 -21.58
CA PRO A 54 2.77 12.93 -22.04
C PRO A 54 2.64 11.55 -22.69
N ASP A 55 3.70 11.07 -23.34
CA ASP A 55 3.71 9.75 -23.98
C ASP A 55 3.59 8.59 -22.96
N ALA A 56 3.81 8.86 -21.66
CA ALA A 56 3.64 7.89 -20.57
C ALA A 56 2.21 7.79 -20.04
N THR A 57 1.28 8.65 -20.50
CA THR A 57 -0.08 8.80 -19.93
C THR A 57 -0.83 7.47 -19.81
N GLU A 58 -0.86 6.68 -20.90
CA GLU A 58 -1.56 5.39 -20.88
C GLU A 58 -0.90 4.40 -19.90
N CYS A 59 0.44 4.38 -19.86
CA CYS A 59 1.19 3.51 -18.96
C CYS A 59 0.96 3.86 -17.49
N ILE A 60 0.94 5.15 -17.13
CA ILE A 60 0.70 5.58 -15.75
C ILE A 60 -0.76 5.36 -15.31
N GLN A 61 -1.72 5.50 -16.23
CA GLN A 61 -3.12 5.19 -15.97
C GLN A 61 -3.32 3.70 -15.67
N ASN A 62 -2.70 2.82 -16.45
CA ASN A 62 -2.72 1.39 -16.20
C ASN A 62 -2.05 1.03 -14.88
N PHE A 63 -0.88 1.62 -14.59
CA PHE A 63 -0.21 1.44 -13.30
C PHE A 63 -1.09 1.84 -12.12
N LYS A 64 -1.78 2.99 -12.20
CA LYS A 64 -2.67 3.48 -11.14
C LYS A 64 -3.84 2.53 -10.88
N LEU A 65 -4.47 2.00 -11.93
CA LEU A 65 -5.54 1.01 -11.80
C LEU A 65 -5.01 -0.26 -11.13
N ASP A 66 -3.92 -0.81 -11.65
CA ASP A 66 -3.31 -2.03 -11.14
C ASP A 66 -2.81 -1.91 -9.69
N PHE A 67 -2.26 -0.75 -9.34
CA PHE A 67 -1.76 -0.45 -8.00
C PHE A 67 -2.91 -0.31 -7.00
N THR A 68 -3.96 0.44 -7.36
CA THR A 68 -5.16 0.60 -6.52
C THR A 68 -5.88 -0.74 -6.33
N ASP A 69 -6.04 -1.53 -7.39
CA ASP A 69 -6.65 -2.87 -7.32
C ASP A 69 -5.85 -3.82 -6.42
N CYS A 70 -4.51 -3.75 -6.46
CA CYS A 70 -3.65 -4.51 -5.55
C CYS A 70 -3.90 -4.14 -4.08
N LEU A 71 -4.18 -2.86 -3.80
CA LEU A 71 -4.36 -2.35 -2.44
C LEU A 71 -5.76 -2.54 -1.85
N GLN A 72 -6.78 -2.74 -2.68
CA GLN A 72 -8.18 -2.90 -2.23
C GLN A 72 -8.38 -4.03 -1.22
N MET A 73 -7.57 -5.09 -1.30
CA MET A 73 -7.71 -6.23 -0.38
C MET A 73 -7.11 -6.00 1.03
N TYR A 74 -6.43 -4.87 1.25
CA TYR A 74 -5.71 -4.55 2.49
C TYR A 74 -6.27 -3.31 3.20
N THR A 75 -7.39 -2.75 2.74
CA THR A 75 -7.96 -1.49 3.25
C THR A 75 -8.31 -1.56 4.74
N ASP A 76 -8.69 -2.73 5.22
CA ASP A 76 -9.17 -2.94 6.59
C ASP A 76 -8.04 -3.32 7.56
N GLU A 77 -6.81 -3.48 7.08
CA GLU A 77 -5.67 -3.88 7.89
C GLU A 77 -5.14 -2.73 8.77
N ALA A 78 -4.23 -3.05 9.69
CA ALA A 78 -3.55 -2.03 10.49
C ALA A 78 -2.56 -1.21 9.64
N GLY A 79 -2.31 0.05 10.03
CA GLY A 79 -1.46 0.97 9.27
C GLY A 79 -0.05 0.45 8.95
N GLU A 80 0.60 -0.25 9.89
CA GLU A 80 1.91 -0.87 9.68
C GLU A 80 1.86 -2.00 8.62
N GLU A 81 0.77 -2.77 8.57
CA GLU A 81 0.58 -3.84 7.58
C GLU A 81 0.33 -3.24 6.19
N ARG A 82 -0.53 -2.22 6.10
CA ARG A 82 -0.80 -1.48 4.85
C ARG A 82 0.46 -0.90 4.23
N ALA A 83 1.38 -0.36 5.04
CA ALA A 83 2.66 0.17 4.55
C ALA A 83 3.49 -0.91 3.83
N GLY A 84 3.54 -2.13 4.40
CA GLY A 84 4.18 -3.27 3.77
C GLY A 84 3.52 -3.65 2.44
N HIS A 85 2.19 -3.68 2.40
CA HIS A 85 1.42 -3.97 1.19
C HIS A 85 1.61 -2.89 0.10
N MET A 86 1.69 -1.62 0.48
CA MET A 86 1.97 -0.51 -0.44
C MET A 86 3.31 -0.69 -1.16
N VAL A 87 4.37 -1.02 -0.41
CA VAL A 87 5.70 -1.28 -1.00
C VAL A 87 5.68 -2.50 -1.92
N ASN A 88 5.01 -3.58 -1.51
CA ASN A 88 4.93 -4.80 -2.30
C ASN A 88 4.16 -4.59 -3.60
N CYS A 89 2.94 -4.03 -3.53
CA CYS A 89 2.14 -3.68 -4.69
C CYS A 89 2.89 -2.74 -5.63
N PHE A 90 3.58 -1.74 -5.09
CA PHE A 90 4.38 -0.83 -5.90
C PHE A 90 5.47 -1.57 -6.68
N ASN A 91 6.26 -2.40 -6.01
CA ASN A 91 7.35 -3.13 -6.63
C ASN A 91 6.87 -4.12 -7.69
N ASP A 92 5.75 -4.80 -7.41
CA ASP A 92 5.13 -5.73 -8.35
C ASP A 92 4.67 -5.01 -9.63
N LYS A 93 3.97 -3.88 -9.49
CA LYS A 93 3.44 -3.12 -10.65
C LYS A 93 4.50 -2.28 -11.37
N ARG A 94 5.61 -1.96 -10.70
CA ARG A 94 6.71 -1.18 -11.29
C ARG A 94 7.33 -1.88 -12.50
N ALA A 95 7.44 -3.21 -12.48
CA ALA A 95 8.01 -3.97 -13.58
C ALA A 95 7.15 -3.86 -14.85
N ASP A 96 5.83 -3.97 -14.69
CA ASP A 96 4.85 -3.86 -15.78
C ASP A 96 4.84 -2.44 -16.36
N LEU A 97 4.91 -1.42 -15.51
CA LEU A 97 5.06 -0.03 -15.94
C LEU A 97 6.33 0.18 -16.77
N GLY A 98 7.47 -0.36 -16.32
CA GLY A 98 8.72 -0.31 -17.08
C GLY A 98 8.64 -0.99 -18.44
N ALA A 99 7.91 -2.11 -18.53
CA ALA A 99 7.67 -2.79 -19.79
C ALA A 99 6.76 -1.97 -20.72
N CYS A 100 5.70 -1.35 -20.18
CA CYS A 100 4.81 -0.47 -20.94
C CYS A 100 5.58 0.73 -21.52
N MET A 101 6.34 1.45 -20.69
CA MET A 101 7.09 2.62 -21.15
C MET A 101 8.09 2.29 -22.26
N LYS A 102 8.75 1.13 -22.16
CA LYS A 102 9.65 0.63 -23.20
C LYS A 102 8.92 0.31 -24.50
N SER A 103 7.70 -0.25 -24.44
CA SER A 103 6.95 -0.65 -25.62
C SER A 103 6.44 0.56 -26.42
N VAL A 104 6.16 1.68 -25.74
CA VAL A 104 5.77 2.95 -26.37
C VAL A 104 6.96 3.85 -26.71
N GLY A 105 8.19 3.40 -26.44
CA GLY A 105 9.41 4.10 -26.87
C GLY A 105 9.87 5.26 -26.00
N ILE A 106 9.42 5.34 -24.74
CA ILE A 106 9.90 6.34 -23.78
C ILE A 106 11.38 6.10 -23.48
N ARG A 107 12.19 7.15 -23.45
CA ARG A 107 13.63 7.04 -23.24
C ARG A 107 13.97 6.63 -21.81
N GLU A 108 15.16 6.05 -21.60
CA GLU A 108 15.57 5.56 -20.29
C GLU A 108 15.67 6.67 -19.23
N ASP A 109 16.07 7.90 -19.62
CA ASP A 109 16.09 9.07 -18.75
C ASP A 109 14.68 9.49 -18.30
N GLU A 110 13.72 9.49 -19.23
CA GLU A 110 12.31 9.78 -18.94
C GLU A 110 11.67 8.68 -18.09
N GLN A 111 11.98 7.40 -18.36
CA GLN A 111 11.53 6.29 -17.50
C GLN A 111 12.04 6.45 -16.07
N ALA A 112 13.30 6.87 -15.89
CA ALA A 112 13.86 7.13 -14.57
C ALA A 112 13.15 8.29 -13.86
N GLU A 113 12.78 9.33 -14.59
CA GLU A 113 12.00 10.47 -14.07
C GLU A 113 10.58 10.04 -13.64
N VAL A 114 9.88 9.24 -14.45
CA VAL A 114 8.58 8.65 -14.08
C VAL A 114 8.69 7.85 -12.78
N PHE A 115 9.70 6.98 -12.67
CA PHE A 115 9.92 6.22 -11.43
C PHE A 115 10.30 7.13 -10.26
N GLY A 116 10.99 8.24 -10.51
CA GLY A 116 11.30 9.25 -9.49
C GLY A 116 10.03 9.83 -8.88
N TYR A 117 9.11 10.32 -9.72
CA TYR A 117 7.82 10.86 -9.26
C TYR A 117 6.99 9.82 -8.50
N LEU A 118 6.96 8.59 -8.98
CA LEU A 118 6.25 7.50 -8.32
C LEU A 118 6.85 7.11 -6.97
N VAL A 119 8.18 7.18 -6.81
CA VAL A 119 8.85 6.92 -5.54
C VAL A 119 8.61 8.05 -4.54
N GLU A 120 8.57 9.31 -4.99
CA GLU A 120 8.19 10.46 -4.15
C GLU A 120 6.78 10.25 -3.57
N ASP A 121 5.80 9.93 -4.41
CA ASP A 121 4.42 9.71 -3.96
C ASP A 121 4.28 8.47 -3.07
N LEU A 122 5.05 7.41 -3.32
CA LEU A 122 5.14 6.26 -2.42
C LEU A 122 5.66 6.67 -1.04
N GLN A 123 6.69 7.52 -0.98
CA GLN A 123 7.23 8.01 0.30
C GLN A 123 6.20 8.83 1.07
N ASP A 124 5.43 9.69 0.38
CA ASP A 124 4.33 10.42 0.98
C ASP A 124 3.26 9.46 1.51
N GLY A 125 2.88 8.43 0.74
CA GLY A 125 1.92 7.41 1.16
C GLY A 125 2.33 6.59 2.38
N LEU A 126 3.64 6.35 2.53
CA LEU A 126 4.22 5.65 3.69
C LEU A 126 4.36 6.53 4.93
N SER A 127 4.10 7.84 4.82
CA SER A 127 4.13 8.74 5.97
C SER A 127 3.10 8.34 7.03
N LEU A 128 3.50 8.46 8.30
CA LEU A 128 2.61 8.29 9.46
C LEU A 128 1.86 9.57 9.81
N ASP A 129 2.19 10.71 9.18
CA ASP A 129 1.41 11.93 9.32
C ASP A 129 0.11 11.78 8.53
N PRO A 130 -1.08 11.73 9.17
CA PRO A 130 -2.35 11.54 8.49
C PRO A 130 -2.74 12.73 7.59
N ALA A 131 -2.04 13.87 7.67
CA ALA A 131 -2.20 14.96 6.71
C ALA A 131 -1.47 14.71 5.37
N VAL A 132 -0.55 13.75 5.35
CA VAL A 132 0.35 13.47 4.21
C VAL A 132 0.20 12.04 3.72
N GLY A 133 0.27 11.04 4.61
CA GLY A 133 0.37 9.63 4.25
C GLY A 133 -0.81 8.77 4.66
N CYS A 134 -0.89 7.61 4.04
CA CYS A 134 -2.00 6.68 4.16
C CYS A 134 -1.74 5.60 5.23
N ALA A 135 -0.47 5.34 5.55
CA ALA A 135 -0.08 4.37 6.57
C ALA A 135 -0.47 4.80 7.99
N GLY A 136 -0.54 6.11 8.26
CA GLY A 136 -0.95 6.66 9.55
C GLY A 136 -2.47 6.80 9.74
N LEU A 137 -3.27 6.53 8.70
CA LEU A 137 -4.73 6.62 8.80
C LEU A 137 -5.24 5.46 9.65
N ALA A 138 -5.93 5.82 10.75
CA ALA A 138 -6.73 4.87 11.50
C ALA A 138 -7.63 4.17 10.51
#